data_AF-A0A6A7AE61-F1
#
_entry.id   AF-A0A6A7AE61-F1
#
_cell.length_a   1.000
_cell.length_b   1.000
_cell.length_c   1.000
_cell.angle_alpha   90.00
_cell.angle_beta   90.00
_cell.angle_gamma   90.00
#
_symmetry.space_group_name_H-M   'P 1'
#
loop_
_entity.id
_entity.type
_entity.pdbx_description
1 polymer ?
#
loop_
_entity_poly.entity_id
_entity_poly.type
_entity_poly.pdbx_seq_one_letter_code
_entity_poly.pdbx_strand_id
1 'polypeptide(L)'
;MSGSAGELSDQAWDKVKPPATMNRRRLEGTNIALLVLTSVVFVSRVVLRVAKRKRVETHDLFCWLSYICYVCMWIMYYFENDPLYRAEGVQRGEIPPYPEIIHDAGMIYRWMTAGQLLFYSSLTLVKLSLLFLYRQLLVKAPVKFTIMWWGILGFCMLSFIGASMTTIFVCDDQKAKYTQGICAKPNEQKRAEFSLWFAYAVDVATDLAVMFLPFRMTWSLQMPKAKKLGVFILFGSGWVCILFATLRVVQVGTKDGVPKVPDPKWLQMWTVIETSMAVIIGCAPAFAAVIHKHFGSLDVSYNARGNAKPPAEEVQLASIKSGSADGSKSEKSGRPKGRDDTLWTGSNGSEEALSAEPPVMKKKGIRVRR
;
A
#
# COMPACT_ATOMS: atom_id res chain seq x y z
N MET A 1 -15.81 -5.61 -55.43
CA MET A 1 -14.49 -4.97 -55.31
C MET A 1 -14.47 -4.18 -54.02
N SER A 2 -14.12 -4.87 -52.92
CA SER A 2 -13.95 -4.31 -51.58
C SER A 2 -12.46 -4.21 -51.30
N GLY A 3 -11.96 -3.00 -51.08
CA GLY A 3 -10.57 -2.77 -50.73
C GLY A 3 -10.21 -1.31 -50.96
N SER A 4 -9.55 -0.68 -49.98
CA SER A 4 -9.02 0.71 -50.02
C SER A 4 -9.91 1.84 -49.47
N ALA A 5 -10.65 1.59 -48.38
CA ALA A 5 -11.13 2.69 -47.51
C ALA A 5 -10.43 2.72 -46.13
N GLY A 6 -9.78 1.62 -45.72
CA GLY A 6 -9.08 1.51 -44.44
C GLY A 6 -7.61 1.97 -44.47
N GLU A 7 -6.92 1.86 -45.61
CA GLU A 7 -5.48 2.18 -45.68
C GLU A 7 -5.21 3.69 -45.86
N LEU A 8 -6.16 4.44 -46.41
CA LEU A 8 -6.07 5.90 -46.57
C LEU A 8 -6.19 6.66 -45.24
N SER A 9 -6.80 6.07 -44.20
CA SER A 9 -6.91 6.73 -42.90
C SER A 9 -5.62 6.66 -42.08
N ASP A 10 -4.81 5.61 -42.20
CA ASP A 10 -3.56 5.49 -41.43
C ASP A 10 -2.41 6.30 -42.07
N GLN A 11 -2.31 6.35 -43.41
CA GLN A 11 -1.24 7.10 -44.09
C GLN A 11 -1.39 8.63 -44.03
N ALA A 12 -2.60 9.15 -43.75
CA ALA A 12 -2.84 10.58 -43.61
C ALA A 12 -2.27 11.16 -42.29
N TRP A 13 -2.10 10.32 -41.25
CA TRP A 13 -1.58 10.75 -39.95
C TRP A 13 -0.06 10.90 -39.91
N ASP A 14 0.68 10.30 -40.84
CA ASP A 14 2.16 10.31 -40.84
C ASP A 14 2.78 11.56 -41.46
N LYS A 15 1.98 12.41 -42.13
CA LYS A 15 2.46 13.66 -42.77
C LYS A 15 2.17 14.94 -41.98
N VAL A 16 1.56 14.81 -40.80
CA VAL A 16 1.26 15.96 -39.95
C VAL A 16 2.46 16.20 -39.02
N LYS A 17 3.05 17.41 -39.11
CA LYS A 17 4.01 17.98 -38.16
C LYS A 17 3.66 17.49 -36.74
N PRO A 18 4.59 16.95 -35.93
CA PRO A 18 4.23 16.26 -34.69
C PRO A 18 3.32 17.18 -33.89
N PRO A 19 2.07 16.76 -33.58
CA PRO A 19 1.16 17.65 -32.89
C PRO A 19 1.83 18.04 -31.58
N ALA A 20 1.75 19.31 -31.20
CA ALA A 20 2.16 19.80 -29.87
C ALA A 20 1.33 19.18 -28.72
N THR A 21 0.58 18.12 -29.02
CA THR A 21 -0.42 17.50 -28.17
C THR A 21 -0.33 16.00 -28.30
N MET A 22 -0.61 15.35 -27.18
CA MET A 22 -0.38 13.94 -26.98
C MET A 22 -1.34 13.10 -27.83
N ASN A 23 -0.79 12.29 -28.74
CA ASN A 23 -1.55 11.35 -29.56
C ASN A 23 -2.38 10.40 -28.67
N ARG A 24 -3.64 10.18 -29.06
CA ARG A 24 -4.59 9.28 -28.36
C ARG A 24 -4.01 7.90 -28.09
N ARG A 25 -3.46 7.25 -29.12
CA ARG A 25 -2.85 5.91 -29.01
C ARG A 25 -1.71 5.86 -27.97
N ARG A 26 -0.93 6.94 -27.82
CA ARG A 26 0.16 7.01 -26.82
C ARG A 26 -0.37 7.19 -25.41
N LEU A 27 -1.38 8.05 -25.22
CA LEU A 27 -2.03 8.25 -23.93
C LEU A 27 -2.70 6.96 -23.45
N GLU A 28 -3.52 6.35 -24.31
CA GLU A 28 -4.22 5.10 -24.00
C GLU A 28 -3.23 3.95 -23.73
N GLY A 29 -2.19 3.81 -24.57
CA GLY A 29 -1.16 2.80 -24.36
C GLY A 29 -0.43 2.95 -23.02
N THR A 30 -0.09 4.18 -22.64
CA THR A 30 0.55 4.48 -21.34
C THR A 30 -0.40 4.15 -20.18
N ASN A 31 -1.66 4.56 -20.28
CA ASN A 31 -2.66 4.31 -19.25
C ASN A 31 -2.96 2.80 -19.08
N ILE A 32 -3.03 2.04 -20.17
CA ILE A 32 -3.20 0.58 -20.14
C ILE A 32 -1.98 -0.09 -19.51
N ALA A 33 -0.77 0.31 -19.89
CA ALA A 33 0.46 -0.26 -19.33
C ALA A 33 0.54 -0.05 -17.80
N LEU A 34 0.19 1.15 -17.31
CA LEU A 34 0.15 1.45 -15.88
C LEU A 34 -0.95 0.68 -15.15
N LEU A 35 -2.12 0.50 -15.77
CA LEU A 35 -3.18 -0.34 -15.20
C LEU A 35 -2.70 -1.79 -15.05
N VAL A 36 -2.08 -2.37 -16.08
CA VAL A 36 -1.57 -3.74 -16.03
C VAL A 36 -0.50 -3.87 -14.95
N LEU A 37 0.47 -2.95 -14.91
CA LEU A 37 1.53 -2.96 -13.92
C LEU A 37 1.00 -2.90 -12.48
N THR A 38 0.11 -1.95 -12.20
CA THR A 38 -0.50 -1.80 -10.87
C THR A 38 -1.35 -3.00 -10.48
N SER A 39 -2.12 -3.54 -11.43
CA SER A 39 -2.93 -4.75 -11.22
C SER A 39 -2.07 -5.95 -10.84
N VAL A 40 -0.93 -6.16 -11.52
CA VAL A 40 0.01 -7.25 -11.20
C VAL A 40 0.59 -7.08 -9.79
N VAL A 41 0.98 -5.87 -9.41
CA VAL A 41 1.49 -5.57 -8.06
C VAL A 41 0.41 -5.78 -7.00
N PHE A 42 -0.84 -5.38 -7.27
CA PHE A 42 -1.95 -5.56 -6.34
C PHE A 42 -2.32 -7.04 -6.19
N VAL A 43 -2.46 -7.77 -7.29
CA VAL A 43 -2.77 -9.21 -7.28
C VAL A 43 -1.69 -9.99 -6.56
N SER A 44 -0.41 -9.70 -6.80
CA SER A 44 0.68 -10.35 -6.07
C SER A 44 0.61 -10.09 -4.55
N ARG A 45 0.23 -8.88 -4.11
CA ARG A 45 -0.05 -8.61 -2.68
C ARG A 45 -1.19 -9.49 -2.15
N VAL A 46 -2.30 -9.61 -2.88
CA VAL A 46 -3.46 -10.42 -2.48
C VAL A 46 -3.08 -11.90 -2.38
N VAL A 47 -2.37 -12.43 -3.37
CA VAL A 47 -1.87 -13.82 -3.37
C VAL A 47 -0.94 -14.08 -2.19
N LEU A 48 0.01 -13.17 -1.91
CA LEU A 48 0.92 -13.30 -0.78
C LEU A 48 0.19 -13.31 0.58
N ARG A 49 -0.93 -12.59 0.68
CA ARG A 49 -1.76 -12.54 1.88
C ARG A 49 -2.56 -13.83 2.08
N VAL A 50 -3.21 -14.30 1.02
CA VAL A 50 -3.97 -15.55 1.01
C VAL A 50 -3.05 -16.74 1.31
N ALA A 51 -1.88 -16.80 0.65
CA ALA A 51 -0.88 -17.84 0.88
C ALA A 51 -0.39 -17.89 2.33
N LYS A 52 -0.29 -16.74 3.01
CA LYS A 52 0.11 -16.64 4.42
C LYS A 52 -1.03 -16.84 5.41
N ARG A 53 -2.27 -17.11 4.95
CA ARG A 53 -3.49 -17.24 5.77
C ARG A 53 -3.62 -16.15 6.84
N LYS A 54 -3.18 -14.93 6.54
CA LYS A 54 -3.32 -13.80 7.47
C LYS A 54 -4.77 -13.34 7.49
N ARG A 55 -5.29 -13.01 8.67
CA ARG A 55 -6.60 -12.35 8.80
C ARG A 55 -6.53 -10.98 8.10
N VAL A 56 -7.66 -10.57 7.52
CA VAL A 56 -7.79 -9.25 6.87
C VAL A 56 -7.70 -8.18 7.96
N GLU A 57 -6.66 -7.36 7.89
CA GLU A 57 -6.46 -6.24 8.82
C GLU A 57 -7.08 -4.97 8.23
N THR A 58 -7.49 -4.00 9.06
CA THR A 58 -8.22 -2.81 8.60
C THR A 58 -7.45 -2.00 7.54
N HIS A 59 -6.11 -1.96 7.62
CA HIS A 59 -5.28 -1.28 6.61
C HIS A 59 -5.39 -1.91 5.21
N ASP A 60 -5.79 -3.18 5.14
CA ASP A 60 -5.94 -3.89 3.87
C ASP A 60 -7.20 -3.56 3.15
N LEU A 61 -8.28 -3.35 3.91
CA LEU A 61 -9.54 -2.87 3.37
C LEU A 61 -9.35 -1.50 2.70
N PHE A 62 -8.59 -0.60 3.33
CA PHE A 62 -8.27 0.71 2.74
C PHE A 62 -7.43 0.58 1.47
N CYS A 63 -6.46 -0.34 1.43
CA CYS A 63 -5.67 -0.60 0.24
C CYS A 63 -6.51 -1.20 -0.90
N TRP A 64 -7.44 -2.11 -0.59
CA TRP A 64 -8.37 -2.67 -1.58
C TRP A 64 -9.34 -1.62 -2.10
N LEU A 65 -9.89 -0.79 -1.21
CA LEU A 65 -10.78 0.30 -1.59
C LEU A 65 -10.06 1.32 -2.48
N SER A 66 -8.80 1.66 -2.18
CA SER A 66 -7.96 2.52 -3.03
C SER A 66 -7.79 1.94 -4.44
N TYR A 67 -7.50 0.64 -4.55
CA TYR A 67 -7.38 -0.02 -5.84
C TYR A 67 -8.71 -0.03 -6.62
N ILE A 68 -9.84 -0.26 -5.95
CA ILE A 68 -11.17 -0.16 -6.57
C ILE A 68 -11.41 1.27 -7.09
N CYS A 69 -11.11 2.29 -6.29
CA CYS A 69 -11.20 3.69 -6.72
C CYS A 69 -10.30 3.99 -7.92
N TYR A 70 -9.08 3.45 -7.94
CA TYR A 70 -8.14 3.59 -9.06
C TYR A 70 -8.68 2.96 -10.36
N VAL A 71 -9.21 1.73 -10.29
CA VAL A 71 -9.80 1.06 -11.46
C VAL A 71 -11.03 1.82 -11.96
N CYS A 72 -11.92 2.27 -11.06
CA CYS A 72 -13.07 3.09 -11.44
C CYS A 72 -12.64 4.40 -12.11
N MET A 73 -11.64 5.08 -11.55
CA MET A 73 -11.08 6.31 -12.13
C MET A 73 -10.54 6.05 -13.54
N TRP A 74 -9.78 4.97 -13.72
CA TRP A 74 -9.23 4.57 -15.01
C TRP A 74 -10.32 4.31 -16.05
N ILE A 75 -11.39 3.60 -15.67
CA ILE A 75 -12.53 3.32 -16.56
C ILE A 75 -13.20 4.62 -17.00
N MET A 76 -13.45 5.55 -16.07
CA MET A 76 -14.04 6.86 -16.39
C MET A 76 -13.18 7.63 -17.38
N TYR A 77 -11.86 7.67 -17.15
CA TYR A 77 -10.88 8.31 -18.03
C TYR A 77 -10.77 7.65 -19.40
N TYR A 78 -11.00 6.33 -19.49
CA TYR A 78 -11.06 5.65 -20.78
C TYR A 78 -12.25 6.12 -21.62
N PHE A 79 -13.44 6.22 -21.02
CA PHE A 79 -14.64 6.72 -21.70
C PHE A 79 -14.60 8.23 -21.98
N GLU A 80 -13.89 9.00 -21.16
CA GLU A 80 -13.70 10.45 -21.35
C GLU A 80 -12.84 10.77 -22.58
N ASN A 81 -11.90 9.91 -22.96
CA ASN A 81 -10.97 10.18 -24.07
C ASN A 81 -11.70 10.43 -25.39
N ASP A 82 -12.72 9.64 -25.72
CA ASP A 82 -13.44 9.77 -26.99
C ASP A 82 -14.06 11.18 -27.19
N PRO A 83 -14.93 11.67 -26.30
CA PRO A 83 -15.49 13.02 -26.44
C PRO A 83 -14.43 14.10 -26.28
N LEU A 84 -13.39 13.89 -25.46
CA LEU A 84 -12.30 14.85 -25.26
C LEU A 84 -11.52 15.13 -26.55
N TYR A 85 -11.08 14.09 -27.26
CA TYR A 85 -10.34 14.25 -28.52
C TYR A 85 -11.21 14.84 -29.64
N ARG A 86 -12.51 14.51 -29.67
CA ARG A 86 -13.46 15.13 -30.64
C ARG A 86 -13.67 16.61 -30.36
N ALA A 87 -13.88 16.98 -29.10
CA ALA A 87 -14.06 18.38 -28.69
C ALA A 87 -12.81 19.21 -29.01
N GLU A 88 -11.62 18.65 -28.79
CA GLU A 88 -10.36 19.32 -29.14
C GLU A 88 -10.15 19.47 -30.65
N GLY A 89 -10.52 18.45 -31.45
CA GLY A 89 -10.46 18.54 -32.91
C GLY A 89 -11.35 19.66 -33.46
N VAL A 90 -12.51 19.91 -32.85
CA VAL A 90 -13.36 21.07 -33.18
C VAL A 90 -12.71 22.38 -32.75
N GLN A 91 -12.13 22.44 -31.54
CA GLN A 91 -11.42 23.65 -31.06
C GLN A 91 -10.24 24.04 -31.96
N ARG A 92 -9.61 23.08 -32.64
CA ARG A 92 -8.52 23.32 -33.60
C ARG A 92 -8.97 23.64 -35.02
N GLY A 93 -10.26 23.49 -35.31
CA GLY A 93 -10.79 23.61 -36.67
C GLY A 93 -10.44 22.42 -37.57
N GLU A 94 -10.01 21.28 -37.03
CA GLU A 94 -9.77 20.04 -37.79
C GLU A 94 -11.10 19.35 -38.17
N ILE A 95 -12.16 19.57 -37.37
CA ILE A 95 -13.48 18.96 -37.51
C ILE A 95 -14.54 20.07 -37.43
N PRO A 96 -15.58 20.11 -38.29
CA PRO A 96 -16.66 21.08 -38.14
C PRO A 96 -17.44 20.86 -36.83
N PRO A 97 -17.99 21.94 -36.23
CA PRO A 97 -18.80 21.83 -35.02
C PRO A 97 -20.05 21.01 -35.30
N TYR A 98 -20.26 19.96 -34.50
CA TYR A 98 -21.41 19.06 -34.58
C TYR A 98 -22.47 19.45 -33.54
N PRO A 99 -23.77 19.19 -33.80
CA PRO A 99 -24.86 19.66 -32.95
C PRO A 99 -24.83 19.09 -31.51
N GLU A 100 -24.19 17.93 -31.30
CA GLU A 100 -24.12 17.27 -29.99
C GLU A 100 -22.92 17.75 -29.12
N ILE A 101 -22.12 18.71 -29.60
CA ILE A 101 -20.89 19.14 -28.90
C ILE A 101 -21.13 19.69 -27.49
N ILE A 102 -22.28 20.33 -27.27
CA ILE A 102 -22.67 20.89 -25.97
C ILE A 102 -22.95 19.76 -24.96
N HIS A 103 -23.62 18.70 -25.43
CA HIS A 103 -23.89 17.52 -24.61
C HIS A 103 -22.59 16.79 -24.28
N ASP A 104 -21.70 16.62 -25.27
CA ASP A 104 -20.38 16.00 -25.08
C ASP A 104 -19.50 16.81 -24.12
N ALA A 105 -19.52 18.15 -24.20
CA ALA A 105 -18.83 19.02 -23.24
C ALA A 105 -19.35 18.83 -21.81
N GLY A 106 -20.67 18.77 -21.62
CA GLY A 106 -21.28 18.47 -20.32
C GLY A 106 -20.86 17.11 -19.78
N MET A 107 -20.79 16.08 -20.64
CA MET A 107 -20.30 14.75 -20.25
C MET A 107 -18.83 14.77 -19.83
N ILE A 108 -17.95 15.44 -20.58
CA ILE A 108 -16.53 15.58 -20.24
C ILE A 108 -16.38 16.14 -18.83
N TYR A 109 -17.07 17.26 -18.50
CA TYR A 109 -16.97 17.85 -17.16
C TYR A 109 -17.49 16.94 -16.05
N ARG A 110 -18.49 16.08 -16.31
CA ARG A 110 -18.98 15.09 -15.34
C ARG A 110 -17.93 14.02 -15.08
N TRP A 111 -17.39 13.41 -16.13
CA TRP A 111 -16.36 12.37 -16.04
C TRP A 111 -15.07 12.91 -15.41
N MET A 112 -14.62 14.09 -15.83
CA MET A 112 -13.44 14.74 -15.29
C MET A 112 -13.58 15.03 -13.79
N THR A 113 -14.74 15.57 -13.37
CA THR A 113 -15.00 15.85 -11.94
C THR A 113 -15.07 14.56 -11.12
N ALA A 114 -15.78 13.54 -11.62
CA ALA A 114 -15.89 12.24 -10.94
C ALA A 114 -14.52 11.53 -10.83
N GLY A 115 -13.74 11.54 -11.90
CA GLY A 115 -12.38 11.01 -11.93
C GLY A 115 -11.47 11.73 -10.94
N GLN A 116 -11.56 13.06 -10.85
CA GLN A 116 -10.78 13.85 -9.89
C GLN A 116 -11.15 13.54 -8.42
N LEU A 117 -12.42 13.26 -8.13
CA LEU A 117 -12.85 12.83 -6.79
C LEU A 117 -12.33 11.42 -6.45
N LEU A 118 -12.35 10.49 -7.40
CA LEU A 118 -11.79 9.16 -7.23
C LEU A 118 -10.27 9.19 -7.06
N PHE A 119 -9.59 10.11 -7.75
CA PHE A 119 -8.18 10.39 -7.57
C PHE A 119 -7.86 10.78 -6.12
N TYR A 120 -8.52 11.82 -5.58
CA TYR A 120 -8.29 12.23 -4.19
C TYR A 120 -8.64 11.12 -3.20
N SER A 121 -9.73 10.39 -3.46
CA SER A 121 -10.14 9.26 -2.63
C SER A 121 -9.06 8.20 -2.58
N SER A 122 -8.49 7.82 -3.74
CA SER A 122 -7.42 6.82 -3.80
C SER A 122 -6.18 7.25 -3.01
N LEU A 123 -5.72 8.49 -3.19
CA LEU A 123 -4.57 9.01 -2.43
C LEU A 123 -4.82 9.00 -0.92
N THR A 124 -5.96 9.52 -0.47
CA THR A 124 -6.32 9.54 0.95
C THR A 124 -6.43 8.12 1.51
N LEU A 125 -7.00 7.17 0.77
CA LEU A 125 -7.12 5.77 1.20
C LEU A 125 -5.75 5.09 1.35
N VAL A 126 -4.79 5.37 0.47
CA VAL A 126 -3.39 4.91 0.64
C VAL A 126 -2.78 5.49 1.92
N LYS A 127 -2.93 6.81 2.14
CA LYS A 127 -2.42 7.48 3.36
C LYS A 127 -3.06 6.90 4.61
N LEU A 128 -4.37 6.66 4.61
CA LEU A 128 -5.08 6.01 5.71
C LEU A 128 -4.59 4.59 5.94
N SER A 129 -4.39 3.78 4.89
CA SER A 129 -3.80 2.44 5.00
C SER A 129 -2.43 2.48 5.72
N LEU A 130 -1.55 3.41 5.34
CA LEU A 130 -0.25 3.61 5.99
C LEU A 130 -0.41 4.08 7.44
N LEU A 131 -1.33 5.00 7.70
CA LEU A 131 -1.57 5.54 9.03
C LEU A 131 -2.12 4.47 9.99
N PHE A 132 -3.01 3.59 9.53
CA PHE A 132 -3.49 2.44 10.30
C PHE A 132 -2.42 1.39 10.52
N LEU A 133 -1.55 1.16 9.53
CA LEU A 133 -0.36 0.33 9.72
C LEU A 133 0.51 0.92 10.85
N TYR A 134 0.75 2.23 10.86
CA TYR A 134 1.50 2.89 11.94
C TYR A 134 0.82 2.78 13.30
N ARG A 135 -0.52 2.91 13.37
CA ARG A 135 -1.28 2.68 14.62
C ARG A 135 -0.94 1.32 15.22
N GLN A 136 -0.87 0.28 14.39
CA GLN A 136 -0.56 -1.08 14.82
C GLN A 136 0.88 -1.20 15.34
N LEU A 137 1.84 -0.48 14.76
CA LEU A 137 3.21 -0.41 15.28
C LEU A 137 3.31 0.40 16.59
N LEU A 138 2.45 1.39 16.76
CA LEU A 138 2.42 2.31 17.90
C LEU A 138 1.67 1.79 19.13
N VAL A 139 1.12 0.56 19.12
CA VAL A 139 0.37 0.00 20.26
C VAL A 139 1.17 0.01 21.56
N LYS A 140 2.51 -0.06 21.49
CA LYS A 140 3.41 0.00 22.65
C LYS A 140 4.05 1.37 22.90
N ALA A 141 3.71 2.38 22.10
CA ALA A 141 4.29 3.72 22.19
C ALA A 141 3.52 4.60 23.20
N PRO A 142 4.15 5.67 23.74
CA PRO A 142 3.49 6.56 24.70
C PRO A 142 2.29 7.29 24.08
N VAL A 143 1.32 7.66 24.93
CA VAL A 143 0.02 8.27 24.55
C VAL A 143 0.16 9.50 23.65
N LYS A 144 1.26 10.26 23.77
CA LYS A 144 1.58 11.41 22.92
C LYS A 144 1.55 11.05 21.42
N PHE A 145 2.03 9.86 21.03
CA PHE A 145 2.01 9.43 19.63
C PHE A 145 0.60 9.13 19.14
N THR A 146 -0.28 8.61 19.99
CA THR A 146 -1.69 8.38 19.66
C THR A 146 -2.43 9.70 19.41
N ILE A 147 -2.13 10.75 20.19
CA ILE A 147 -2.70 12.09 19.97
C ILE A 147 -2.23 12.67 18.64
N MET A 148 -0.92 12.61 18.35
CA MET A 148 -0.38 13.06 17.07
C MET A 148 -0.99 12.30 15.89
N TRP A 149 -1.20 10.98 16.04
CA TRP A 149 -1.87 10.16 15.04
C TRP A 149 -3.29 10.63 14.73
N TRP A 150 -4.09 10.95 15.77
CA TRP A 150 -5.44 11.48 15.57
C TRP A 150 -5.42 12.85 14.88
N GLY A 151 -4.45 13.70 15.22
CA GLY A 151 -4.24 14.99 14.54
C GLY A 151 -3.93 14.82 13.05
N ILE A 152 -3.02 13.91 12.70
CA ILE A 152 -2.66 13.64 11.30
C ILE A 152 -3.82 12.99 10.53
N LEU A 153 -4.56 12.08 11.17
CA LEU A 153 -5.77 11.49 10.57
C LEU A 153 -6.80 12.57 10.26
N GLY A 154 -7.10 13.43 11.23
CA GLY A 154 -8.03 14.55 11.07
C GLY A 154 -7.59 15.50 9.97
N PHE A 155 -6.29 15.82 9.92
CA PHE A 155 -5.71 16.66 8.87
C PHE A 155 -5.89 16.03 7.48
N CYS A 156 -5.57 14.73 7.30
CA CYS A 156 -5.76 14.05 6.02
C CYS A 156 -7.22 14.05 5.55
N MET A 157 -8.17 13.84 6.47
CA MET A 157 -9.60 13.86 6.14
C MET A 157 -10.09 15.28 5.79
N LEU A 158 -9.64 16.29 6.53
CA LEU A 158 -9.98 17.68 6.25
C LEU A 158 -9.43 18.13 4.90
N SER A 159 -8.20 17.74 4.59
CA SER A 159 -7.55 17.95 3.29
C SER A 159 -8.32 17.33 2.14
N PHE A 160 -8.79 16.09 2.30
CA PHE A 160 -9.63 15.41 1.30
C PHE A 160 -10.95 16.16 1.05
N ILE A 161 -11.63 16.59 2.12
CA ILE A 161 -12.88 17.34 2.02
C ILE A 161 -12.63 18.68 1.33
N GLY A 162 -11.57 19.40 1.70
CA GLY A 162 -11.19 20.68 1.09
C GLY A 162 -10.86 20.56 -0.40
N ALA A 163 -10.06 19.57 -0.79
CA ALA A 163 -9.73 19.31 -2.20
C ALA A 163 -10.98 18.93 -3.02
N SER A 164 -11.88 18.14 -2.44
CA SER A 164 -13.14 17.75 -3.08
C SER A 164 -14.07 18.94 -3.28
N MET A 165 -14.25 19.77 -2.23
CA MET A 165 -15.11 20.96 -2.30
C MET A 165 -14.58 21.98 -3.31
N THR A 166 -13.28 22.26 -3.31
CA THR A 166 -12.68 23.21 -4.26
C THR A 166 -12.84 22.76 -5.72
N THR A 167 -12.77 21.46 -5.99
CA THR A 167 -12.97 20.90 -7.33
C THR A 167 -14.43 20.98 -7.78
N ILE A 168 -15.38 20.75 -6.87
CA ILE A 168 -16.82 20.86 -7.17
C ILE A 168 -17.19 22.33 -7.42
N PHE A 169 -16.83 23.23 -6.51
CA PHE A 169 -17.22 24.64 -6.53
C PHE A 169 -16.33 25.55 -7.40
N VAL A 170 -15.64 24.99 -8.39
CA VAL A 170 -14.76 25.78 -9.27
C VAL A 170 -15.54 26.76 -10.17
N CYS A 171 -16.77 26.39 -10.59
CA CYS A 171 -17.66 27.21 -11.43
C CYS A 171 -18.81 27.78 -10.59
N ASP A 172 -19.26 29.00 -10.89
CA ASP A 172 -20.38 29.64 -10.16
C ASP A 172 -21.71 28.95 -10.46
N ASP A 173 -21.93 28.52 -11.71
CA ASP A 173 -23.12 27.79 -12.13
C ASP A 173 -22.81 26.31 -12.40
N GLN A 174 -23.12 25.48 -11.42
CA GLN A 174 -22.93 24.03 -11.50
C GLN A 174 -23.85 23.38 -12.54
N LYS A 175 -25.06 23.91 -12.76
CA LYS A 175 -26.00 23.36 -13.75
C LYS A 175 -25.49 23.63 -15.15
N ALA A 176 -24.98 24.84 -15.41
CA ALA A 176 -24.37 25.18 -16.68
C ALA A 176 -23.09 24.36 -16.95
N LYS A 177 -22.25 24.13 -15.92
CA LYS A 177 -21.05 23.28 -16.03
C LYS A 177 -21.38 21.87 -16.54
N TYR A 178 -22.31 21.17 -15.89
CA TYR A 178 -22.60 19.76 -16.21
C TYR A 178 -23.61 19.56 -17.35
N THR A 179 -24.35 20.59 -17.75
CA THR A 179 -25.36 20.49 -18.82
C THR A 179 -24.86 21.05 -20.13
N GLN A 180 -24.15 22.18 -20.08
CA GLN A 180 -23.74 22.94 -21.27
C GLN A 180 -22.23 23.02 -21.44
N GLY A 181 -21.44 22.53 -20.47
CA GLY A 181 -19.98 22.62 -20.50
C GLY A 181 -19.45 24.06 -20.39
N ILE A 182 -20.25 24.98 -19.86
CA ILE A 182 -19.88 26.40 -19.78
C ILE A 182 -19.22 26.64 -18.41
N CYS A 183 -17.90 26.74 -18.41
CA CYS A 183 -17.10 27.18 -17.27
C CYS A 183 -15.80 27.83 -17.75
N ALA A 184 -15.93 29.04 -18.29
CA ALA A 184 -14.86 29.76 -18.97
C ALA A 184 -14.77 31.24 -18.57
N LYS A 185 -15.47 31.68 -17.52
CA LYS A 185 -15.33 33.07 -17.06
C LYS A 185 -13.90 33.28 -16.54
N PRO A 186 -13.29 34.47 -16.73
CA PRO A 186 -11.92 34.73 -16.27
C PRO A 186 -11.76 34.56 -14.74
N ASN A 187 -12.83 34.79 -13.97
CA ASN A 187 -12.83 34.54 -12.53
C ASN A 187 -12.84 33.04 -12.19
N GLU A 188 -13.49 32.20 -13.01
CA GLU A 188 -13.54 30.74 -12.84
C GLU A 188 -12.20 30.09 -13.19
N GLN A 189 -11.50 30.61 -14.20
CA GLN A 189 -10.14 30.17 -14.56
C GLN A 189 -9.15 30.40 -13.41
N LYS A 190 -9.16 31.59 -12.81
CA LYS A 190 -8.33 31.88 -11.61
C LYS A 190 -8.67 30.96 -10.44
N ARG A 191 -9.94 30.62 -10.25
CA ARG A 191 -10.37 29.66 -9.20
C ARG A 191 -9.87 28.24 -9.50
N ALA A 192 -9.87 27.81 -10.76
CA ALA A 192 -9.34 26.51 -11.15
C ALA A 192 -7.83 26.39 -10.89
N GLU A 193 -7.07 27.44 -11.24
CA GLU A 193 -5.64 27.51 -10.94
C GLU A 193 -5.39 27.49 -9.43
N PHE A 194 -6.12 28.31 -8.67
CA PHE A 194 -6.02 28.33 -7.21
C PHE A 194 -6.37 26.97 -6.59
N SER A 195 -7.43 26.30 -7.07
CA SER A 195 -7.83 24.98 -6.60
C SER A 195 -6.73 23.93 -6.82
N LEU A 196 -6.05 23.96 -7.98
CA LEU A 196 -4.95 23.05 -8.29
C LEU A 196 -3.75 23.28 -7.34
N TRP A 197 -3.31 24.52 -7.17
CA TRP A 197 -2.21 24.87 -6.27
C TRP A 197 -2.53 24.56 -4.80
N PHE A 198 -3.76 24.85 -4.38
CA PHE A 198 -4.24 24.53 -3.04
C PHE A 198 -4.24 23.02 -2.80
N ALA A 199 -4.83 22.23 -3.72
CA ALA A 199 -4.86 20.79 -3.61
C ALA A 199 -3.45 20.19 -3.54
N TYR A 200 -2.52 20.68 -4.36
CA TYR A 200 -1.12 20.28 -4.32
C TYR A 200 -0.42 20.62 -3.01
N ALA A 201 -0.53 21.86 -2.53
CA ALA A 201 0.13 22.28 -1.30
C ALA A 201 -0.35 21.46 -0.10
N VAL A 202 -1.66 21.21 -0.04
CA VAL A 202 -2.27 20.40 1.00
C VAL A 202 -1.87 18.93 0.88
N ASP A 203 -1.79 18.38 -0.33
CA ASP A 203 -1.38 17.00 -0.57
C ASP A 203 0.07 16.76 -0.10
N VAL A 204 1.00 17.64 -0.49
CA VAL A 204 2.39 17.61 -0.01
C VAL A 204 2.48 17.78 1.50
N ALA A 205 1.71 18.70 2.09
CA ALA A 205 1.69 18.88 3.54
C ALA A 205 1.20 17.62 4.27
N THR A 206 0.18 16.94 3.75
CA THR A 206 -0.29 15.68 4.34
C THR A 206 0.73 14.54 4.18
N ASP A 207 1.44 14.47 3.06
CA ASP A 207 2.50 13.47 2.85
C ASP A 207 3.66 13.67 3.82
N LEU A 208 4.11 14.91 4.00
CA LEU A 208 5.13 15.25 4.98
C LEU A 208 4.69 14.91 6.40
N ALA A 209 3.42 15.20 6.76
CA ALA A 209 2.88 14.88 8.07
C ALA A 209 2.86 13.35 8.33
N VAL A 210 2.41 12.55 7.36
CA VAL A 210 2.39 11.08 7.45
C VAL A 210 3.81 10.51 7.53
N MET A 211 4.77 11.11 6.81
CA MET A 211 6.16 10.69 6.77
C MET A 211 6.96 11.08 8.03
N PHE A 212 6.61 12.20 8.68
CA PHE A 212 7.26 12.64 9.90
C PHE A 212 6.90 11.76 11.11
N LEU A 213 5.72 11.13 11.09
CA LEU A 213 5.22 10.25 12.15
C LEU A 213 6.22 9.12 12.50
N PRO A 214 6.67 8.27 11.55
CA PRO A 214 7.66 7.22 11.85
C PRO A 214 9.07 7.76 12.08
N PHE A 215 9.43 8.92 11.55
CA PHE A 215 10.75 9.55 11.77
C PHE A 215 10.95 9.89 13.26
N ARG A 216 9.96 10.55 13.86
CA ARG A 216 9.95 10.89 15.29
C ARG A 216 10.04 9.63 16.17
N MET A 217 9.38 8.55 15.76
CA MET A 217 9.42 7.27 16.47
C MET A 217 10.80 6.61 16.41
N THR A 218 11.44 6.60 15.23
CA THR A 218 12.72 5.93 15.01
C THR A 218 13.86 6.57 15.81
N TRP A 219 13.80 7.88 16.04
CA TRP A 219 14.78 8.59 16.88
C TRP A 219 14.65 8.26 18.37
N SER A 220 13.43 7.89 18.81
CA SER A 220 13.11 7.69 20.22
C SER A 220 13.25 6.24 20.69
N LEU A 221 13.32 5.26 19.80
CA LEU A 221 13.14 3.86 20.15
C LEU A 221 14.15 2.96 19.43
N GLN A 222 14.98 2.25 20.21
CA GLN A 222 15.93 1.24 19.72
C GLN A 222 15.18 0.04 19.11
N MET A 223 14.67 0.22 17.89
CA MET A 223 13.92 -0.80 17.18
C MET A 223 14.86 -1.81 16.52
N PRO A 224 14.50 -3.10 16.48
CA PRO A 224 15.27 -4.12 15.76
C PRO A 224 15.37 -3.77 14.27
N LYS A 225 16.52 -4.09 13.66
CA LYS A 225 16.90 -3.68 12.30
C LYS A 225 15.81 -3.95 11.23
N ALA A 226 15.02 -5.02 11.40
CA ALA A 226 13.90 -5.36 10.51
C ALA A 226 12.77 -4.32 10.50
N LYS A 227 12.43 -3.74 11.66
CA LYS A 227 11.41 -2.66 11.72
C LYS A 227 11.96 -1.34 11.20
N LYS A 228 13.27 -1.13 11.38
CA LYS A 228 13.98 0.05 10.88
C LYS A 228 13.94 0.11 9.35
N LEU A 229 14.14 -1.02 8.65
CA LEU A 229 14.08 -1.04 7.18
C LEU A 229 12.69 -0.72 6.63
N GLY A 230 11.63 -1.26 7.23
CA GLY A 230 10.25 -0.94 6.83
C GLY A 230 9.94 0.56 6.94
N VAL A 231 10.46 1.23 7.98
CA VAL A 231 10.35 2.68 8.12
C VAL A 231 11.14 3.42 7.03
N PHE A 232 12.35 2.96 6.68
CA PHE A 232 13.13 3.57 5.59
C PHE A 232 12.45 3.46 4.23
N ILE A 233 11.87 2.31 3.90
CA ILE A 233 11.11 2.11 2.65
C ILE A 233 9.92 3.08 2.60
N LEU A 234 9.21 3.22 3.71
CA LEU A 234 8.08 4.14 3.82
C LEU A 234 8.50 5.60 3.70
N PHE A 235 9.61 5.99 4.34
CA PHE A 235 10.18 7.32 4.21
C PHE A 235 10.59 7.62 2.76
N GLY A 236 11.24 6.67 2.09
CA GLY A 236 11.58 6.80 0.67
C GLY A 236 10.34 6.95 -0.21
N SER A 237 9.27 6.21 0.09
CA SER A 237 8.03 6.26 -0.67
C SER A 237 7.30 7.61 -0.58
N GLY A 238 7.38 8.31 0.56
CA GLY A 238 6.83 9.67 0.71
C GLY A 238 7.52 10.68 -0.21
N TRP A 239 8.85 10.64 -0.30
CA TRP A 239 9.60 11.47 -1.25
C TRP A 239 9.24 11.19 -2.71
N VAL A 240 8.99 9.93 -3.05
CA VAL A 240 8.57 9.53 -4.39
C VAL A 240 7.18 10.09 -4.71
N CYS A 241 6.22 10.03 -3.78
CA CYS A 241 4.90 10.67 -3.95
C CYS A 241 5.03 12.19 -4.17
N ILE A 242 5.81 12.88 -3.33
CA ILE A 242 6.05 14.32 -3.46
C ILE A 242 6.66 14.66 -4.83
N LEU A 243 7.64 13.87 -5.30
CA LEU A 243 8.25 14.07 -6.61
C LEU A 243 7.21 13.97 -7.74
N PHE A 244 6.35 12.95 -7.74
CA PHE A 244 5.31 12.80 -8.76
C PHE A 244 4.27 13.92 -8.69
N ALA A 245 3.85 14.33 -7.49
CA ALA A 245 2.96 15.47 -7.29
C ALA A 245 3.56 16.77 -7.83
N THR A 246 4.84 17.03 -7.55
CA THR A 246 5.55 18.21 -8.07
C THR A 246 5.65 18.18 -9.60
N LEU A 247 6.00 17.02 -10.18
CA LEU A 247 6.08 16.87 -11.63
C LEU A 247 4.73 17.13 -12.30
N ARG A 248 3.64 16.64 -11.70
CA ARG A 248 2.28 16.93 -12.16
C ARG A 248 2.01 18.44 -12.17
N VAL A 249 2.24 19.14 -11.07
CA VAL A 249 1.94 20.59 -11.00
C VAL A 249 2.83 21.41 -11.92
N VAL A 250 4.13 21.12 -11.99
CA VAL A 250 5.06 21.86 -12.85
C VAL A 250 4.64 21.73 -14.32
N GLN A 251 4.30 20.52 -14.77
CA GLN A 251 4.01 20.31 -16.18
C GLN A 251 2.55 20.61 -16.56
N VAL A 252 1.62 20.55 -15.61
CA VAL A 252 0.22 20.93 -15.82
C VAL A 252 0.03 22.44 -15.67
N GLY A 253 0.70 23.06 -14.69
CA GLY A 253 0.59 24.49 -14.38
C GLY A 253 1.53 25.39 -15.19
N THR A 254 2.60 24.85 -15.77
CA THR A 254 3.60 25.62 -16.52
C THR A 254 3.93 24.91 -17.84
N LYS A 255 3.29 25.33 -18.94
CA LYS A 255 3.81 25.09 -20.29
C LYS A 255 4.34 26.42 -20.84
N ASP A 256 5.62 26.44 -21.20
CA ASP A 256 6.33 27.55 -21.83
C ASP A 256 6.46 28.86 -21.01
N GLY A 257 6.42 28.77 -19.67
CA GLY A 257 6.62 29.93 -18.79
C GLY A 257 5.47 30.93 -18.76
N VAL A 258 4.33 30.60 -19.39
CA VAL A 258 3.11 31.39 -19.38
C VAL A 258 2.00 30.59 -18.69
N PRO A 259 1.31 31.12 -17.65
CA PRO A 259 0.16 30.46 -17.05
C PRO A 259 -0.93 30.33 -18.12
N LYS A 260 -1.21 29.09 -18.52
CA LYS A 260 -2.30 28.75 -19.45
C LYS A 260 -3.18 27.71 -18.78
N VAL A 261 -4.45 27.70 -19.20
CA VAL A 261 -5.44 26.69 -18.80
C VAL A 261 -4.82 25.29 -18.97
N PRO A 262 -4.82 24.45 -17.92
CA PRO A 262 -4.15 23.16 -17.96
C PRO A 262 -4.76 22.26 -19.04
N ASP A 263 -3.91 21.71 -19.91
CA ASP A 263 -4.33 20.75 -20.93
C ASP A 263 -4.90 19.49 -20.25
N PRO A 264 -6.20 19.18 -20.43
CA PRO A 264 -6.86 18.09 -19.73
C PRO A 264 -6.19 16.73 -19.99
N LYS A 265 -5.64 16.51 -21.19
CA LYS A 265 -4.94 15.27 -21.55
C LYS A 265 -3.70 15.05 -20.69
N TRP A 266 -2.94 16.13 -20.48
CA TRP A 266 -1.71 16.08 -19.70
C TRP A 266 -2.01 15.89 -18.22
N LEU A 267 -3.02 16.61 -17.72
CA LEU A 267 -3.53 16.44 -16.36
C LEU A 267 -3.95 15.00 -16.10
N GLN A 268 -4.73 14.40 -17.00
CA GLN A 268 -5.19 13.01 -16.90
C GLN A 268 -4.02 12.02 -16.84
N MET A 269 -3.02 12.15 -17.72
CA MET A 269 -1.84 11.26 -17.73
C MET A 269 -1.09 11.30 -16.40
N TRP A 270 -0.80 12.51 -15.88
CA TRP A 270 -0.10 12.65 -14.60
C TRP A 270 -0.92 12.16 -13.43
N THR A 271 -2.23 12.38 -13.43
CA THR A 271 -3.15 11.84 -12.43
C THR A 271 -3.11 10.30 -12.39
N VAL A 272 -3.06 9.63 -13.55
CA VAL A 272 -2.95 8.16 -13.65
C VAL A 272 -1.57 7.68 -13.16
N ILE A 273 -0.49 8.36 -13.55
CA ILE A 273 0.87 8.03 -13.08
C ILE A 273 0.96 8.15 -11.56
N GLU A 274 0.52 9.28 -11.01
CA GLU A 274 0.59 9.57 -9.58
C GLU A 274 -0.20 8.55 -8.74
N THR A 275 -1.45 8.26 -9.13
CA THR A 275 -2.26 7.25 -8.42
C THR A 275 -1.71 5.84 -8.58
N SER A 276 -1.19 5.48 -9.75
CA SER A 276 -0.56 4.17 -9.96
C SER A 276 0.60 3.95 -9.00
N MET A 277 1.46 4.96 -8.85
CA MET A 277 2.60 4.92 -7.94
C MET A 277 2.17 4.91 -6.47
N ALA A 278 1.16 5.70 -6.10
CA ALA A 278 0.61 5.68 -4.75
C ALA A 278 0.07 4.31 -4.36
N VAL A 279 -0.66 3.62 -5.26
CA VAL A 279 -1.17 2.26 -5.01
C VAL A 279 -0.02 1.25 -4.87
N ILE A 280 1.00 1.32 -5.74
CA ILE A 280 2.19 0.45 -5.67
C ILE A 280 2.94 0.67 -4.34
N ILE A 281 3.12 1.93 -3.93
CA ILE A 281 3.71 2.32 -2.65
C ILE A 281 2.89 1.80 -1.48
N GLY A 282 1.56 1.93 -1.54
CA GLY A 282 0.64 1.35 -0.56
C GLY A 282 0.80 -0.18 -0.44
N CYS A 283 1.27 -0.83 -1.50
CA CYS A 283 1.59 -2.26 -1.52
C CYS A 283 2.95 -2.61 -0.88
N ALA A 284 3.90 -1.67 -0.79
CA ALA A 284 5.27 -1.89 -0.35
C ALA A 284 5.44 -2.54 1.04
N PRO A 285 4.65 -2.19 2.09
CA PRO A 285 4.81 -2.82 3.41
C PRO A 285 4.58 -4.33 3.41
N ALA A 286 3.65 -4.81 2.56
CA ALA A 286 3.37 -6.23 2.42
C ALA A 286 4.56 -6.97 1.78
N PHE A 287 5.20 -6.35 0.77
CA PHE A 287 6.39 -6.90 0.12
C PHE A 287 7.62 -6.86 1.03
N ALA A 288 7.85 -5.76 1.76
CA ALA A 288 8.95 -5.65 2.71
C ALA A 288 8.92 -6.78 3.76
N ALA A 289 7.72 -7.12 4.26
CA ALA A 289 7.53 -8.23 5.19
C ALA A 289 7.79 -9.62 4.57
N VAL A 290 7.71 -9.76 3.24
CA VAL A 290 7.98 -11.01 2.52
C VAL A 290 9.46 -11.14 2.22
N ILE A 291 10.07 -10.09 1.65
CA ILE A 291 11.49 -10.01 1.32
C ILE A 291 12.33 -10.32 2.57
N HIS A 292 11.99 -9.76 3.74
CA HIS A 292 12.68 -10.08 4.98
C HIS A 292 12.65 -11.56 5.38
N LYS A 293 11.57 -12.29 5.11
CA LYS A 293 11.48 -13.72 5.46
C LYS A 293 12.35 -14.58 4.55
N HIS A 294 12.43 -14.23 3.26
CA HIS A 294 13.21 -14.99 2.29
C HIS A 294 14.71 -14.66 2.39
N PHE A 295 15.08 -13.39 2.55
CA PHE A 295 16.48 -12.97 2.67
C PHE A 295 17.05 -13.09 4.09
N GLY A 296 16.22 -12.94 5.13
CA GLY A 296 16.65 -13.19 6.51
C GLY A 296 16.95 -14.66 6.82
N SER A 297 16.54 -15.59 5.94
CA SER A 297 16.90 -17.00 6.03
C SER A 297 18.27 -17.32 5.40
N LEU A 298 18.83 -16.39 4.60
CA LEU A 298 20.17 -16.56 4.00
C LEU A 298 21.29 -16.11 4.94
N ASP A 299 20.98 -15.35 6.00
CA ASP A 299 21.96 -14.79 6.94
C ASP A 299 21.95 -15.48 8.32
N VAL A 300 21.41 -16.72 8.39
CA VAL A 300 21.54 -17.60 9.56
C VAL A 300 22.40 -18.82 9.18
N SER A 301 23.66 -18.57 8.86
CA SER A 301 24.70 -19.61 8.75
C SER A 301 26.07 -19.10 9.23
N TYR A 302 26.10 -18.40 10.36
CA TYR A 302 27.33 -18.11 11.11
C TYR A 302 27.10 -18.33 12.62
N ASN A 303 26.85 -19.59 13.02
CA ASN A 303 27.26 -20.17 14.32
C ASN A 303 26.73 -21.59 14.53
N ALA A 304 27.22 -22.55 13.73
CA ALA A 304 27.02 -23.97 14.03
C ALA A 304 28.25 -24.84 13.71
N ARG A 305 29.46 -24.26 13.77
CA ARG A 305 30.74 -24.99 13.77
C ARG A 305 31.74 -24.32 14.70
N GLY A 306 31.43 -24.34 15.99
CA GLY A 306 32.38 -24.15 17.08
C GLY A 306 32.31 -25.36 17.98
N ASN A 307 32.89 -26.47 17.53
CA ASN A 307 32.98 -27.73 18.26
C ASN A 307 34.00 -27.56 19.40
N ALA A 308 33.61 -26.95 20.52
CA ALA A 308 34.40 -26.99 21.75
C ALA A 308 34.00 -28.26 22.49
N LYS A 309 34.81 -29.31 22.33
CA LYS A 309 34.78 -30.52 23.15
C LYS A 309 34.89 -30.12 24.64
N PRO A 310 34.07 -30.67 25.55
CA PRO A 310 34.45 -30.68 26.96
C PRO A 310 35.55 -31.75 27.14
N PRO A 311 36.70 -31.44 27.76
CA PRO A 311 37.59 -32.51 28.20
C PRO A 311 37.00 -33.08 29.49
N ALA A 312 36.52 -34.31 29.41
CA ALA A 312 36.46 -35.20 30.55
C ALA A 312 37.87 -35.78 30.73
N GLU A 313 38.57 -35.35 31.77
CA GLU A 313 39.73 -36.07 32.29
C GLU A 313 39.66 -36.10 33.80
N GLU A 314 39.33 -37.29 34.30
CA GLU A 314 39.36 -37.67 35.70
C GLU A 314 40.81 -38.01 36.05
N VAL A 315 41.44 -37.17 36.87
CA VAL A 315 42.69 -37.51 37.56
C VAL A 315 42.39 -37.53 39.06
N GLN A 316 42.49 -38.73 39.64
CA GLN A 316 42.43 -38.97 41.08
C GLN A 316 43.68 -38.42 41.79
N LEU A 317 43.47 -38.02 43.04
CA LEU A 317 44.26 -38.37 44.24
C LEU A 317 44.84 -37.21 45.06
N ALA A 318 44.70 -37.42 46.39
CA ALA A 318 45.48 -36.89 47.51
C ALA A 318 45.06 -35.57 48.17
N SER A 319 44.16 -35.73 49.14
CA SER A 319 44.27 -35.28 50.54
C SER A 319 45.45 -34.36 50.90
N ILE A 320 45.13 -33.16 51.39
CA ILE A 320 45.94 -32.42 52.37
C ILE A 320 45.06 -32.15 53.59
N LYS A 321 45.53 -32.62 54.75
CA LYS A 321 45.01 -32.39 56.11
C LYS A 321 45.31 -30.97 56.58
N SER A 322 44.32 -30.34 57.22
CA SER A 322 44.40 -29.59 58.51
C SER A 322 43.01 -29.02 58.79
N GLY A 323 42.36 -29.04 59.95
CA GLY A 323 42.69 -29.34 61.33
C GLY A 323 41.64 -28.61 62.19
N SER A 324 41.25 -29.20 63.34
CA SER A 324 40.33 -28.68 64.39
C SER A 324 38.85 -28.56 64.02
N ALA A 325 37.89 -28.83 64.90
CA ALA A 325 37.76 -29.51 66.20
C ALA A 325 36.24 -29.57 66.43
N ASP A 326 35.68 -30.65 67.00
CA ASP A 326 34.95 -30.63 68.29
C ASP A 326 34.05 -31.87 68.51
N GLY A 327 34.15 -32.43 69.72
CA GLY A 327 33.02 -32.77 70.59
C GLY A 327 31.96 -33.84 70.24
N SER A 328 32.29 -35.11 70.54
CA SER A 328 31.53 -36.03 71.43
C SER A 328 30.11 -36.59 71.12
N LYS A 329 30.02 -37.94 71.24
CA LYS A 329 28.89 -38.83 71.69
C LYS A 329 27.62 -38.85 70.81
N SER A 330 26.91 -39.96 70.54
CA SER A 330 26.66 -41.20 71.27
C SER A 330 26.17 -42.34 70.35
N GLU A 331 26.28 -43.56 70.86
CA GLU A 331 25.43 -44.76 70.68
C GLU A 331 25.18 -45.44 69.32
N LYS A 332 25.89 -46.59 69.18
CA LYS A 332 25.38 -47.97 69.04
C LYS A 332 24.14 -48.26 68.17
N SER A 333 24.39 -49.12 67.18
CA SER A 333 23.77 -50.46 66.98
C SER A 333 22.99 -50.62 65.67
N GLY A 334 23.36 -51.66 64.90
CA GLY A 334 22.55 -52.21 63.80
C GLY A 334 23.29 -52.33 62.46
N ARG A 335 24.06 -53.40 62.29
CA ARG A 335 24.75 -53.86 61.06
C ARG A 335 23.87 -54.91 60.33
N PRO A 336 24.36 -55.57 59.25
CA PRO A 336 24.62 -55.19 57.85
C PRO A 336 23.44 -55.67 56.94
N LYS A 337 23.40 -55.64 55.60
CA LYS A 337 24.24 -56.22 54.52
C LYS A 337 23.32 -56.02 53.27
N GLY A 338 23.70 -55.51 52.11
CA GLY A 338 24.89 -55.72 51.30
C GLY A 338 24.47 -56.47 50.03
N ARG A 339 24.79 -55.86 48.86
CA ARG A 339 25.05 -56.49 47.54
C ARG A 339 23.87 -57.23 46.88
N ASP A 340 23.74 -57.29 45.56
CA ASP A 340 24.45 -56.74 44.40
C ASP A 340 23.47 -56.92 43.23
N ASP A 341 23.60 -56.04 42.26
CA ASP A 341 23.55 -56.29 40.81
C ASP A 341 22.43 -57.18 40.24
N THR A 342 21.76 -56.70 39.19
CA THR A 342 22.11 -57.17 37.85
C THR A 342 21.30 -56.50 36.73
N LEU A 343 22.07 -56.04 35.74
CA LEU A 343 21.83 -56.08 34.30
C LEU A 343 20.55 -55.47 33.73
N TRP A 344 20.75 -54.28 33.16
CA TRP A 344 20.11 -53.90 31.90
C TRP A 344 20.75 -54.69 30.74
N THR A 345 19.92 -55.44 30.01
CA THR A 345 20.19 -55.78 28.61
C THR A 345 19.01 -55.29 27.79
N GLY A 346 19.32 -54.43 26.82
CA GLY A 346 18.36 -54.01 25.81
C GLY A 346 18.21 -55.06 24.71
N SER A 347 17.06 -55.09 24.07
CA SER A 347 16.90 -55.58 22.71
C SER A 347 15.57 -55.08 22.14
N ASN A 348 15.62 -54.67 20.87
CA ASN A 348 14.51 -54.23 20.04
C ASN A 348 13.59 -55.40 19.63
N GLY A 349 12.33 -55.10 19.31
CA GLY A 349 11.42 -55.92 18.50
C GLY A 349 9.96 -55.69 18.89
N SER A 350 9.15 -55.01 18.08
CA SER A 350 8.28 -55.54 17.01
C SER A 350 6.85 -55.83 17.48
N GLU A 351 5.92 -55.05 16.93
CA GLU A 351 4.57 -55.42 16.45
C GLU A 351 3.43 -55.87 17.42
N GLU A 352 2.23 -55.46 17.01
CA GLU A 352 0.88 -55.99 17.33
C GLU A 352 0.20 -55.62 18.67
N ALA A 353 -0.79 -54.73 18.58
CA ALA A 353 -2.07 -54.90 19.28
C ALA A 353 -3.18 -54.14 18.53
N LEU A 354 -3.84 -54.86 17.63
CA LEU A 354 -5.09 -54.50 16.98
C LEU A 354 -6.26 -54.80 17.94
N SER A 355 -7.37 -54.05 17.79
CA SER A 355 -8.76 -54.41 18.16
C SER A 355 -9.25 -54.06 19.58
N ALA A 356 -10.09 -53.03 19.67
CA ALA A 356 -11.40 -53.11 20.35
C ALA A 356 -12.26 -51.87 20.01
N GLU A 357 -13.38 -52.12 19.34
CA GLU A 357 -14.45 -51.18 19.02
C GLU A 357 -15.39 -50.89 20.24
N PRO A 358 -16.33 -49.91 20.12
CA PRO A 358 -17.07 -49.23 21.21
C PRO A 358 -18.42 -49.97 21.52
N PRO A 359 -19.54 -49.43 22.09
CA PRO A 359 -19.97 -48.03 22.39
C PRO A 359 -20.82 -47.84 23.69
N VAL A 360 -21.38 -46.63 23.92
CA VAL A 360 -22.84 -46.37 24.06
C VAL A 360 -23.14 -44.92 24.56
N MET A 361 -24.20 -44.37 23.96
CA MET A 361 -24.79 -43.02 24.07
C MET A 361 -25.34 -42.58 25.43
N LYS A 362 -25.53 -41.26 25.60
CA LYS A 362 -26.77 -40.68 26.21
C LYS A 362 -27.14 -39.30 25.63
N LYS A 363 -28.32 -39.23 25.02
CA LYS A 363 -29.07 -38.03 24.60
C LYS A 363 -29.76 -37.35 25.80
N LYS A 364 -29.82 -36.02 25.81
CA LYS A 364 -30.88 -35.13 26.37
C LYS A 364 -30.73 -33.79 25.62
N GLY A 365 -31.72 -33.09 25.08
CA GLY A 365 -33.18 -33.10 25.21
C GLY A 365 -33.64 -31.65 25.07
N ILE A 366 -34.37 -31.33 24.00
CA ILE A 366 -34.89 -30.00 23.62
C ILE A 366 -35.95 -29.51 24.62
N ARG A 367 -36.02 -28.19 24.86
CA ARG A 367 -37.20 -27.53 25.46
C ARG A 367 -37.52 -26.23 24.73
N VAL A 368 -38.73 -26.15 24.18
CA VAL A 368 -39.40 -25.00 23.58
C VAL A 368 -40.61 -24.62 24.46
N ARG A 369 -40.97 -23.33 24.43
CA ARG A 369 -42.15 -22.59 24.97
C ARG A 369 -41.68 -21.48 25.94
N ARG A 370 -42.14 -20.24 25.84
CA ARG A 370 -43.37 -19.70 25.27
C ARG A 370 -43.16 -18.26 24.84
#